data_AF-A0A0P4WER3-F1
#
_entry.id   AF-A0A0P4WER3-F1
#
_cell.length_a   1.000
_cell.length_b   1.000
_cell.length_c   1.000
_cell.angle_alpha   90.00
_cell.angle_beta   90.00
_cell.angle_gamma   90.00
#
_symmetry.space_group_name_H-M   'P 1'
#
loop_
_entity.id
_entity.type
_entity.pdbx_description
1 polymer ?
#
loop_
_entity_poly.entity_id
_entity_poly.type
_entity_poly.pdbx_seq_one_letter_code
_entity_poly.pdbx_strand_id
1 'polypeptide(L)'
;MVAAAAAVAVTSCLLQVILVSSSSADSDGQRQERQLQVLGEVVFGPARGMSLALHLDTSLPADLRQAVLSVEAVRRTPHLALNLSLNPSHGLRSSSFSSSSSMLHVVLWLTPSSDLLQALWLHWKPHNLLLFSLGSSLGADVLRDEALSGVEKLTLIGHLFAEENRGSSSLGVFTVMPFSSSDVKFLGPWERESFSGWEALFPDRFPSFEGYTFYIASRIVDEPFFYSNASDPLKGDGVCEEMVQSLSAKLNFTYTTTIDSPDSKWGAFFNGSWDGLLGMLQRREKNFTINILYSSYDRNKAFDMSVSFHTDGYGAFLPQPAPLPLWTSLVRPFGSSVWFAVFVSLLAAILVTKLQEDVQACCDGMHTRRGLAQVWLALYRGLVNQSTPALPRTPWQRMFVAVWLLCCLVVTCAYACNLVGIFTHPAYPRRLRSLQELIDSGFRYPHTTRFSNTGCLCTSCTSAWRRMHA
;
A
#
# COMPACT_ATOMS: atom_id res chain seq x y z
N MET A 1 60.81 -7.08 -17.23
CA MET A 1 60.26 -6.37 -18.40
C MET A 1 60.47 -7.07 -19.76
N VAL A 2 61.10 -8.24 -19.84
CA VAL A 2 61.28 -8.95 -21.14
C VAL A 2 60.25 -10.09 -21.35
N ALA A 3 59.63 -10.61 -20.29
CA ALA A 3 58.66 -11.72 -20.39
C ALA A 3 57.23 -11.31 -20.80
N ALA A 4 56.87 -10.03 -20.66
CA ALA A 4 55.51 -9.54 -20.99
C ALA A 4 55.32 -9.23 -22.49
N ALA A 5 56.40 -8.94 -23.22
CA ALA A 5 56.34 -8.66 -24.66
C ALA A 5 56.22 -9.94 -25.51
N ALA A 6 56.75 -11.06 -25.03
CA ALA A 6 56.69 -12.34 -25.75
C ALA A 6 55.29 -12.99 -25.71
N ALA A 7 54.50 -12.75 -24.66
CA ALA A 7 53.14 -13.29 -24.55
C ALA A 7 52.13 -12.59 -25.48
N VAL A 8 52.34 -11.29 -25.76
CA VAL A 8 51.47 -10.50 -26.66
C VAL A 8 51.76 -10.80 -28.14
N ALA A 9 53.00 -11.14 -28.48
CA ALA A 9 53.37 -11.53 -29.84
C ALA A 9 52.83 -12.93 -30.22
N VAL A 10 52.78 -13.86 -29.25
CA VAL A 10 52.33 -15.25 -29.51
C VAL A 10 50.80 -15.36 -29.60
N THR A 11 50.03 -14.57 -28.86
CA THR A 11 48.57 -14.49 -29.04
C THR A 11 48.17 -13.75 -30.32
N SER A 12 48.94 -12.76 -30.76
CA SER A 12 48.72 -12.08 -32.04
C SER A 12 49.03 -12.99 -33.25
N CYS A 13 50.07 -13.84 -33.17
CA CYS A 13 50.39 -14.78 -34.24
C CYS A 13 49.45 -16.00 -34.31
N LEU A 14 48.86 -16.47 -33.19
CA LEU A 14 47.90 -17.57 -33.22
C LEU A 14 46.54 -17.17 -33.82
N LEU A 15 46.17 -15.89 -33.73
CA LEU A 15 44.98 -15.33 -34.40
C LEU A 15 45.18 -15.12 -35.91
N GLN A 16 46.42 -14.88 -36.37
CA GLN A 16 46.72 -14.71 -37.80
C GLN A 16 46.83 -16.02 -38.59
N VAL A 17 47.05 -17.17 -37.93
CA VAL A 17 47.28 -18.46 -38.63
C VAL A 17 45.97 -19.21 -38.99
N ILE A 18 44.81 -18.76 -38.52
CA ILE A 18 43.50 -19.36 -38.87
C ILE A 18 42.88 -18.69 -40.12
N LEU A 19 43.41 -17.55 -40.58
CA LEU A 19 42.85 -16.78 -41.71
C LEU A 19 43.67 -16.95 -43.00
N VAL A 20 43.59 -18.13 -43.61
CA VAL A 20 43.83 -18.28 -45.06
C VAL A 20 42.75 -19.20 -45.64
N SER A 21 41.50 -18.73 -45.67
CA SER A 21 40.50 -19.18 -46.63
C SER A 21 39.21 -18.35 -46.58
N SER A 22 38.88 -17.76 -47.74
CA SER A 22 37.59 -17.14 -48.13
C SER A 22 37.30 -15.71 -47.65
N SER A 23 37.21 -14.79 -48.62
CA SER A 23 37.06 -13.34 -48.45
C SER A 23 35.69 -12.86 -47.92
N SER A 24 34.74 -13.77 -47.68
CA SER A 24 33.43 -13.45 -47.09
C SER A 24 33.33 -13.84 -45.60
N ALA A 25 34.19 -14.75 -45.13
CA ALA A 25 34.22 -15.16 -43.72
C ALA A 25 35.01 -14.18 -42.83
N ASP A 26 35.97 -13.48 -43.43
CA ASP A 26 36.86 -12.53 -42.73
C ASP A 26 36.11 -11.29 -42.20
N SER A 27 35.09 -10.82 -42.94
CA SER A 27 34.27 -9.67 -42.52
C SER A 27 33.30 -9.98 -41.38
N ASP A 28 32.79 -11.21 -41.30
CA ASP A 28 31.88 -11.62 -40.24
C ASP A 28 32.64 -11.93 -38.94
N GLY A 29 33.84 -12.52 -39.03
CA GLY A 29 34.73 -12.71 -37.88
C GLY A 29 35.15 -11.39 -37.23
N GLN A 30 35.60 -10.41 -38.03
CA GLN A 30 35.94 -9.06 -37.52
C GLN A 30 34.72 -8.34 -36.89
N ARG A 31 33.52 -8.54 -37.45
CA ARG A 31 32.28 -7.98 -36.91
C ARG A 31 31.95 -8.56 -35.54
N GLN A 32 32.03 -9.88 -35.42
CA GLN A 32 31.77 -10.60 -34.17
C GLN A 32 32.79 -10.23 -33.09
N GLU A 33 34.06 -10.08 -33.45
CA GLU A 33 35.10 -9.61 -32.51
C GLU A 33 34.78 -8.21 -31.97
N ARG A 34 34.35 -7.29 -32.84
CA ARG A 34 33.93 -5.95 -32.41
C ARG A 34 32.69 -5.98 -31.52
N GLN A 35 31.72 -6.84 -31.82
CA GLN A 35 30.53 -7.07 -30.98
C GLN A 35 30.90 -7.58 -29.59
N LEU A 36 31.81 -8.56 -29.49
CA LEU A 36 32.30 -9.07 -28.20
C LEU A 36 33.09 -8.03 -27.41
N GLN A 37 33.87 -7.19 -28.10
CA GLN A 37 34.56 -6.05 -27.47
C GLN A 37 33.56 -5.07 -26.86
N VAL A 38 32.50 -4.71 -27.58
CA VAL A 38 31.44 -3.82 -27.08
C VAL A 38 30.69 -4.44 -25.90
N LEU A 39 30.40 -5.74 -25.94
CA LEU A 39 29.81 -6.44 -24.79
C LEU A 39 30.72 -6.30 -23.55
N GLY A 40 32.04 -6.42 -23.71
CA GLY A 40 32.99 -6.19 -22.63
C GLY A 40 33.00 -4.75 -22.11
N GLU A 41 32.87 -3.77 -23.01
CA GLU A 41 32.78 -2.34 -22.65
C GLU A 41 31.51 -2.02 -21.87
N VAL A 42 30.36 -2.59 -22.25
CA VAL A 42 29.09 -2.44 -21.52
C VAL A 42 29.22 -2.96 -20.08
N VAL A 43 29.81 -4.15 -19.93
CA VAL A 43 29.96 -4.82 -18.63
C VAL A 43 30.89 -4.06 -17.69
N PHE A 44 32.01 -3.52 -18.19
CA PHE A 44 32.95 -2.75 -17.37
C PHE A 44 32.62 -1.27 -17.22
N GLY A 45 31.82 -0.71 -18.13
CA GLY A 45 31.39 0.68 -18.12
C GLY A 45 30.04 0.85 -17.41
N PRO A 46 28.94 1.00 -18.17
CA PRO A 46 27.63 1.34 -17.62
C PRO A 46 27.09 0.30 -16.63
N ALA A 47 27.35 -1.01 -16.85
CA ALA A 47 26.85 -2.08 -15.98
C ALA A 47 27.81 -2.47 -14.84
N ARG A 48 28.82 -1.63 -14.54
CA ARG A 48 29.85 -1.93 -13.56
C ARG A 48 29.26 -2.16 -12.16
N GLY A 49 29.56 -3.33 -11.59
CA GLY A 49 29.12 -3.72 -10.25
C GLY A 49 27.79 -4.46 -10.19
N MET A 50 27.12 -4.69 -11.33
CA MET A 50 25.92 -5.51 -11.41
C MET A 50 26.26 -6.99 -11.57
N SER A 51 25.36 -7.86 -11.10
CA SER A 51 25.43 -9.30 -11.43
C SER A 51 24.87 -9.53 -12.83
N LEU A 52 25.48 -10.41 -13.61
CA LEU A 52 25.04 -10.67 -14.99
C LEU A 52 24.26 -11.99 -15.10
N ALA A 53 23.21 -12.00 -15.90
CA ALA A 53 22.59 -13.23 -16.39
C ALA A 53 22.69 -13.25 -17.90
N LEU A 54 23.53 -14.14 -18.43
CA LEU A 54 23.73 -14.31 -19.86
C LEU A 54 22.79 -15.39 -20.37
N HIS A 55 21.87 -14.99 -21.23
CA HIS A 55 20.92 -15.87 -21.87
C HIS A 55 21.38 -16.10 -23.31
N LEU A 56 21.94 -17.30 -23.54
CA LEU A 56 22.50 -17.70 -24.82
C LEU A 56 21.46 -18.50 -25.60
N ASP A 57 21.09 -18.00 -26.78
CA ASP A 57 20.24 -18.75 -27.72
C ASP A 57 20.90 -20.09 -28.13
N THR A 58 20.10 -21.14 -28.25
CA THR A 58 20.53 -22.44 -28.77
C THR A 58 20.89 -22.42 -30.25
N SER A 59 20.48 -21.37 -30.98
CA SER A 59 20.93 -21.12 -32.36
C SER A 59 22.40 -20.67 -32.46
N LEU A 60 23.02 -20.21 -31.35
CA LEU A 60 24.42 -19.74 -31.35
C LEU A 60 25.42 -20.91 -31.54
N PRO A 61 26.40 -20.82 -32.47
CA PRO A 61 27.50 -21.78 -32.59
C PRO A 61 28.26 -21.94 -31.27
N ALA A 62 28.75 -23.16 -31.00
CA ALA A 62 29.48 -23.48 -29.77
C ALA A 62 30.71 -22.60 -29.56
N ASP A 63 31.43 -22.30 -30.64
CA ASP A 63 32.62 -21.45 -30.65
C ASP A 63 32.29 -20.03 -30.18
N LEU A 64 31.16 -19.49 -30.64
CA LEU A 64 30.72 -18.15 -30.30
C LEU A 64 30.22 -18.05 -28.86
N ARG A 65 29.56 -19.10 -28.34
CA ARG A 65 29.19 -19.20 -26.92
C ARG A 65 30.43 -19.22 -26.02
N GLN A 66 31.45 -20.00 -26.39
CA GLN A 66 32.72 -19.99 -25.67
C GLN A 66 33.41 -18.63 -25.77
N ALA A 67 33.38 -17.98 -26.94
CA ALA A 67 33.93 -16.65 -27.12
C ALA A 67 33.29 -15.62 -26.18
N VAL A 68 31.95 -15.59 -26.07
CA VAL A 68 31.22 -14.71 -25.12
C VAL A 68 31.67 -14.96 -23.68
N LEU A 69 31.75 -16.22 -23.25
CA LEU A 69 32.16 -16.57 -21.89
C LEU A 69 33.65 -16.30 -21.62
N SER A 70 34.46 -16.27 -22.68
CA SER A 70 35.89 -15.97 -22.60
C SER A 70 36.21 -14.48 -22.48
N VAL A 71 35.23 -13.59 -22.74
CA VAL A 71 35.40 -12.14 -22.59
C VAL A 71 35.81 -11.82 -21.14
N GLU A 72 36.95 -11.17 -20.97
CA GLU A 72 37.56 -10.90 -19.66
C GLU A 72 36.60 -10.15 -18.70
N ALA A 73 35.77 -9.26 -19.26
CA ALA A 73 34.74 -8.52 -18.53
C ALA A 73 33.65 -9.42 -17.95
N VAL A 74 33.16 -10.34 -18.75
CA VAL A 74 32.17 -11.34 -18.35
C VAL A 74 32.79 -12.26 -17.30
N ARG A 75 34.01 -12.75 -17.54
CA ARG A 75 34.68 -13.70 -16.62
C ARG A 75 34.94 -13.12 -15.23
N ARG A 76 35.24 -11.83 -15.14
CA ARG A 76 35.53 -11.15 -13.86
C ARG A 76 34.28 -10.72 -13.10
N THR A 77 33.13 -10.66 -13.75
CA THR A 77 31.86 -10.31 -13.11
C THR A 77 31.12 -11.58 -12.69
N PRO A 78 30.43 -11.58 -11.54
CA PRO A 78 29.60 -12.71 -11.15
C PRO A 78 28.47 -12.86 -12.17
N HIS A 79 28.51 -13.95 -12.94
CA HIS A 79 27.56 -14.20 -14.02
C HIS A 79 26.93 -15.59 -13.93
N LEU A 80 25.66 -15.66 -14.34
CA LEU A 80 24.92 -16.91 -14.53
C LEU A 80 24.73 -17.12 -16.03
N ALA A 81 25.29 -18.19 -16.60
CA ALA A 81 25.09 -18.54 -18.00
C ALA A 81 23.94 -19.54 -18.16
N LEU A 82 22.94 -19.17 -18.96
CA LEU A 82 21.70 -19.91 -19.15
C LEU A 82 21.52 -20.18 -20.65
N ASN A 83 21.26 -21.43 -21.01
CA ASN A 83 20.96 -21.81 -22.38
C ASN A 83 19.46 -21.76 -22.62
N LEU A 84 19.03 -21.00 -23.62
CA LEU A 84 17.63 -20.87 -24.00
C LEU A 84 17.25 -22.03 -24.94
N SER A 85 16.90 -23.19 -24.38
CA SER A 85 16.41 -24.32 -25.17
C SER A 85 14.88 -24.31 -25.29
N LEU A 86 14.37 -24.18 -26.52
CA LEU A 86 12.97 -24.41 -26.89
C LEU A 86 12.68 -25.93 -26.94
N ASN A 87 12.67 -26.63 -25.81
CA ASN A 87 12.30 -28.06 -25.80
C ASN A 87 10.94 -28.24 -25.09
N PRO A 88 9.83 -28.51 -25.81
CA PRO A 88 8.49 -28.55 -25.22
C PRO A 88 8.25 -29.73 -24.26
N SER A 89 9.09 -30.77 -24.28
CA SER A 89 9.00 -31.94 -23.39
C SER A 89 9.71 -31.77 -22.05
N HIS A 90 10.64 -30.81 -21.98
CA HIS A 90 11.30 -30.39 -20.75
C HIS A 90 11.05 -28.89 -20.62
N GLY A 91 9.87 -28.52 -20.12
CA GLY A 91 9.57 -27.13 -19.77
C GLY A 91 10.78 -26.53 -19.04
N LEU A 92 11.16 -25.31 -19.45
CA LEU A 92 12.32 -24.58 -18.94
C LEU A 92 12.56 -24.95 -17.48
N ARG A 93 13.63 -25.71 -17.18
CA ARG A 93 13.98 -26.06 -15.81
C ARG A 93 14.13 -24.75 -15.07
N SER A 94 13.16 -24.46 -14.20
CA SER A 94 13.04 -23.25 -13.43
C SER A 94 14.18 -23.17 -12.41
N SER A 95 15.39 -22.83 -12.84
CA SER A 95 16.23 -22.01 -11.99
C SER A 95 15.51 -20.68 -11.92
N SER A 96 14.82 -20.43 -10.81
CA SER A 96 14.12 -19.17 -10.51
C SER A 96 14.95 -17.99 -10.98
N PHE A 97 14.60 -17.43 -12.14
CA PHE A 97 15.30 -16.30 -12.70
C PHE A 97 15.02 -15.11 -11.78
N SER A 98 15.98 -14.78 -10.93
CA SER A 98 15.86 -13.69 -9.97
C SER A 98 15.73 -12.37 -10.73
N SER A 99 14.54 -11.76 -10.72
CA SER A 99 14.30 -10.41 -11.28
C SER A 99 14.76 -9.31 -10.32
N SER A 100 16.02 -9.38 -9.88
CA SER A 100 16.55 -8.32 -9.01
C SER A 100 16.91 -7.09 -9.83
N SER A 101 16.60 -5.90 -9.32
CA SER A 101 17.08 -4.63 -9.88
C SER A 101 18.61 -4.50 -9.87
N SER A 102 19.31 -5.31 -9.08
CA SER A 102 20.78 -5.39 -9.04
C SER A 102 21.41 -6.29 -10.11
N MET A 103 20.57 -6.97 -10.91
CA MET A 103 20.98 -7.89 -11.95
C MET A 103 20.71 -7.30 -13.34
N LEU A 104 21.66 -7.45 -14.26
CA LEU A 104 21.48 -7.15 -15.68
C LEU A 104 21.35 -8.45 -16.44
N HIS A 105 20.22 -8.62 -17.13
CA HIS A 105 20.01 -9.74 -18.03
C HIS A 105 20.42 -9.35 -19.44
N VAL A 106 21.32 -10.13 -20.04
CA VAL A 106 21.79 -9.93 -21.41
C VAL A 106 21.34 -11.11 -22.25
N VAL A 107 20.49 -10.84 -23.25
CA VAL A 107 20.03 -11.85 -24.21
C VAL A 107 20.83 -11.72 -25.48
N LEU A 108 21.50 -12.80 -25.87
CA LEU A 108 22.39 -12.86 -27.02
C LEU A 108 21.78 -13.79 -28.08
N TRP A 109 21.63 -13.29 -29.31
CA TRP A 109 21.11 -14.06 -30.45
C TRP A 109 21.87 -13.74 -31.74
N LEU A 110 21.75 -14.64 -32.72
CA LEU A 110 22.15 -14.37 -34.12
C LEU A 110 20.99 -13.86 -34.95
N THR A 111 19.83 -14.52 -34.85
CA THR A 111 18.60 -14.10 -35.53
C THR A 111 17.51 -13.89 -34.50
N PRO A 112 16.80 -12.76 -34.54
CA PRO A 112 15.71 -12.50 -33.62
C PRO A 112 14.59 -13.54 -33.80
N SER A 113 14.13 -14.15 -32.70
CA SER A 113 12.95 -15.02 -32.71
C SER A 113 11.93 -14.52 -31.67
N SER A 114 10.74 -14.12 -32.15
CA SER A 114 9.62 -13.68 -31.30
C SER A 114 9.10 -14.80 -30.39
N ASP A 115 9.08 -16.02 -30.91
CA ASP A 115 8.50 -17.18 -30.22
C ASP A 115 9.29 -17.54 -28.95
N LEU A 116 10.61 -17.37 -29.00
CA LEU A 116 11.50 -17.60 -27.86
C LEU A 116 11.25 -16.57 -26.75
N LEU A 117 11.05 -15.31 -27.13
CA LEU A 117 10.73 -14.25 -26.18
C LEU A 117 9.40 -14.55 -25.49
N GLN A 118 8.32 -14.78 -26.25
CA GLN A 118 7.01 -15.03 -25.67
C GLN A 118 6.99 -16.23 -24.69
N ALA A 119 7.69 -17.32 -25.02
CA ALA A 119 7.79 -18.49 -24.15
C ALA A 119 8.55 -18.21 -22.83
N LEU A 120 9.62 -17.41 -22.89
CA LEU A 120 10.40 -17.00 -21.71
C LEU A 120 9.62 -16.03 -20.83
N TRP A 121 8.92 -15.08 -21.44
CA TRP A 121 8.24 -13.98 -20.76
C TRP A 121 6.98 -14.39 -19.99
N LEU A 122 6.37 -15.52 -20.34
CA LEU A 122 5.30 -16.13 -19.54
C LEU A 122 5.74 -16.46 -18.11
N HIS A 123 7.05 -16.67 -17.87
CA HIS A 123 7.59 -17.17 -16.60
C HIS A 123 8.66 -16.28 -15.98
N TRP A 124 9.12 -15.24 -16.69
CA TRP A 124 10.25 -14.41 -16.27
C TRP A 124 10.05 -12.96 -16.74
N LYS A 125 10.13 -12.00 -15.80
CA LYS A 125 10.07 -10.55 -16.08
C LYS A 125 11.22 -9.81 -15.38
N PRO A 126 12.40 -9.58 -15.98
CA PRO A 126 13.52 -8.83 -15.43
C PRO A 126 13.26 -7.32 -15.39
N HIS A 127 13.84 -6.64 -14.40
CA HIS A 127 13.87 -5.19 -14.33
C HIS A 127 14.79 -4.56 -15.40
N ASN A 128 16.01 -5.10 -15.56
CA ASN A 128 17.01 -4.59 -16.51
C ASN A 128 17.32 -5.62 -17.59
N LEU A 129 17.05 -5.27 -18.85
CA LEU A 129 17.26 -6.13 -20.00
C LEU A 129 18.07 -5.43 -21.10
N LEU A 130 19.19 -6.04 -21.46
CA LEU A 130 19.97 -5.72 -22.63
C LEU A 130 19.79 -6.81 -23.68
N LEU A 131 19.31 -6.42 -24.85
CA LEU A 131 19.23 -7.26 -26.02
C LEU A 131 20.49 -7.01 -26.86
N PHE A 132 21.19 -8.06 -27.24
CA PHE A 132 22.46 -7.94 -27.94
C PHE A 132 22.47 -8.83 -29.19
N SER A 133 22.38 -8.18 -30.36
CA SER A 133 22.40 -8.87 -31.65
C SER A 133 23.84 -9.13 -32.09
N LEU A 134 24.19 -10.41 -32.19
CA LEU A 134 25.45 -10.91 -32.75
C LEU A 134 25.33 -11.22 -34.25
N GLY A 135 24.13 -11.08 -34.82
CA GLY A 135 23.86 -11.28 -36.23
C GLY A 135 24.21 -10.08 -37.10
N SER A 136 24.03 -10.27 -38.41
CA SER A 136 24.16 -9.22 -39.41
C SER A 136 22.91 -8.33 -39.50
N SER A 137 21.75 -8.79 -39.03
CA SER A 137 20.51 -8.02 -39.00
C SER A 137 20.29 -7.32 -37.66
N LEU A 138 19.83 -6.06 -37.72
CA LEU A 138 19.56 -5.25 -36.53
C LEU A 138 18.41 -5.83 -35.69
N GLY A 139 17.38 -6.40 -36.34
CA GLY A 139 16.26 -7.04 -35.67
C GLY A 139 15.47 -6.11 -34.74
N ALA A 140 15.42 -4.81 -35.03
CA ALA A 140 14.81 -3.81 -34.15
C ALA A 140 13.31 -4.03 -33.90
N ASP A 141 12.62 -4.79 -34.75
CA ASP A 141 11.21 -5.15 -34.55
C ASP A 141 10.97 -5.98 -33.29
N VAL A 142 11.99 -6.68 -32.78
CA VAL A 142 11.90 -7.42 -31.51
C VAL A 142 11.52 -6.52 -30.35
N LEU A 143 12.01 -5.29 -30.36
CA LEU A 143 11.73 -4.32 -29.32
C LEU A 143 10.23 -4.00 -29.20
N ARG A 144 9.45 -4.23 -30.26
CA ARG A 144 7.99 -3.99 -30.30
C ARG A 144 7.16 -5.13 -29.71
N ASP A 145 7.78 -6.24 -29.31
CA ASP A 145 7.05 -7.38 -28.77
C ASP A 145 6.35 -7.02 -27.44
N GLU A 146 5.06 -7.34 -27.32
CA GLU A 146 4.27 -7.10 -26.10
C GLU A 146 4.93 -7.73 -24.86
N ALA A 147 5.67 -8.82 -25.05
CA ALA A 147 6.36 -9.52 -23.98
C ALA A 147 7.40 -8.66 -23.25
N LEU A 148 7.95 -7.63 -23.93
CA LEU A 148 8.94 -6.69 -23.38
C LEU A 148 8.32 -5.46 -22.69
N SER A 149 7.00 -5.31 -22.73
CA SER A 149 6.29 -4.14 -22.18
C SER A 149 6.54 -3.93 -20.67
N GLY A 150 6.71 -5.02 -19.91
CA GLY A 150 6.91 -4.99 -18.46
C GLY A 150 8.35 -4.74 -17.99
N VAL A 151 9.31 -4.58 -18.92
CA VAL A 151 10.71 -4.32 -18.56
C VAL A 151 10.90 -2.85 -18.22
N GLU A 152 11.56 -2.53 -17.12
CA GLU A 152 11.79 -1.14 -16.74
C GLU A 152 12.87 -0.50 -17.62
N LYS A 153 14.07 -1.09 -17.63
CA LYS A 153 15.23 -0.63 -18.40
C LYS A 153 15.47 -1.58 -19.58
N LEU A 154 15.22 -1.10 -20.81
CA LEU A 154 15.28 -1.90 -22.05
C LEU A 154 16.13 -1.23 -23.12
N THR A 155 17.13 -1.94 -23.64
CA THR A 155 17.96 -1.49 -24.76
C THR A 155 18.31 -2.64 -25.70
N LEU A 156 18.55 -2.30 -26.97
CA LEU A 156 19.08 -3.20 -28.00
C LEU A 156 20.37 -2.61 -28.54
N ILE A 157 21.43 -3.42 -28.55
CA ILE A 157 22.66 -3.12 -29.28
C ILE A 157 22.74 -4.08 -30.46
N GLY A 158 22.85 -3.54 -31.66
CA GLY A 158 22.90 -4.32 -32.90
C GLY A 158 23.64 -3.60 -34.02
N HIS A 159 23.89 -4.32 -35.12
CA HIS A 159 24.66 -3.79 -36.25
C HIS A 159 23.87 -2.72 -37.03
N LEU A 160 24.49 -1.58 -37.29
CA LEU A 160 23.91 -0.52 -38.14
C LEU A 160 24.15 -0.86 -39.61
N PHE A 161 23.07 -1.07 -40.37
CA PHE A 161 23.15 -1.04 -41.83
C PHE A 161 23.45 0.39 -42.27
N ALA A 162 24.62 0.60 -42.88
CA ALA A 162 25.04 1.90 -43.37
C ALA A 162 24.19 2.31 -44.60
N GLU A 163 23.51 3.46 -44.51
CA GLU A 163 23.29 4.29 -45.69
C GLU A 163 24.67 4.80 -46.14
N GLU A 164 25.14 4.29 -47.28
CA GLU A 164 26.26 4.63 -48.19
C GLU A 164 27.53 5.42 -47.76
N ASN A 165 27.67 5.98 -46.56
CA ASN A 165 28.82 6.83 -46.19
C ASN A 165 29.29 6.73 -44.72
N ARG A 166 28.88 5.71 -43.96
CA ARG A 166 29.43 5.41 -42.61
C ARG A 166 30.07 4.02 -42.61
N GLY A 167 31.30 3.90 -42.10
CA GLY A 167 32.10 2.67 -42.13
C GLY A 167 31.35 1.41 -41.67
N SER A 168 31.67 0.27 -42.30
CA SER A 168 30.87 -0.96 -42.38
C SER A 168 30.67 -1.76 -41.07
N SER A 169 31.08 -1.25 -39.91
CA SER A 169 31.12 -2.00 -38.65
C SER A 169 30.71 -1.21 -37.40
N SER A 170 29.84 -0.20 -37.54
CA SER A 170 29.33 0.54 -36.38
C SER A 170 28.13 -0.20 -35.75
N LEU A 171 28.14 -0.32 -34.42
CA LEU A 171 27.02 -0.82 -33.65
C LEU A 171 26.13 0.36 -33.25
N GLY A 172 24.82 0.17 -33.28
CA GLY A 172 23.85 1.17 -32.88
C GLY A 172 23.15 0.77 -31.60
N VAL A 173 22.82 1.77 -30.79
CA VAL A 173 22.02 1.59 -29.58
C VAL A 173 20.60 2.05 -29.85
N PHE A 174 19.64 1.18 -29.57
CA PHE A 174 18.22 1.40 -29.81
C PHE A 174 17.44 1.15 -28.51
N THR A 175 16.35 1.88 -28.34
CA THR A 175 15.39 1.66 -27.26
C THR A 175 13.97 1.89 -27.77
N VAL A 176 12.98 1.62 -26.94
CA VAL A 176 11.57 1.84 -27.25
C VAL A 176 11.04 3.00 -26.44
N MET A 177 10.37 3.92 -27.11
CA MET A 177 9.58 5.00 -26.54
C MET A 177 8.11 4.73 -26.89
N PRO A 178 7.35 4.00 -26.04
CA PRO A 178 6.04 3.43 -26.42
C PRO A 178 4.98 4.45 -26.84
N PHE A 179 5.13 5.71 -26.43
CA PHE A 179 4.18 6.78 -26.72
C PHE A 179 4.72 7.79 -27.74
N SER A 180 5.90 7.55 -28.31
CA SER A 180 6.49 8.44 -29.29
C SER A 180 6.05 8.07 -30.71
N SER A 181 5.97 9.06 -31.60
CA SER A 181 5.67 8.83 -33.03
C SER A 181 6.57 7.78 -33.69
N SER A 182 7.82 7.67 -33.24
CA SER A 182 8.71 6.55 -33.56
C SER A 182 8.83 5.64 -32.33
N ASP A 183 8.07 4.54 -32.30
CA ASP A 183 8.12 3.56 -31.20
C ASP A 183 9.55 3.14 -30.86
N VAL A 184 10.38 2.90 -31.88
CA VAL A 184 11.80 2.56 -31.72
C VAL A 184 12.64 3.80 -31.97
N LYS A 185 13.41 4.21 -30.96
CA LYS A 185 14.30 5.36 -31.00
C LYS A 185 15.75 4.91 -31.10
N PHE A 186 16.44 5.43 -32.11
CA PHE A 186 17.90 5.31 -32.22
C PHE A 186 18.56 6.34 -31.30
N LEU A 187 19.36 5.86 -30.34
CA LEU A 187 20.06 6.72 -29.38
C LEU A 187 21.40 7.23 -29.93
N GLY A 188 22.05 6.45 -30.78
CA GLY A 188 23.32 6.80 -31.39
C GLY A 188 24.21 5.59 -31.68
N PRO A 189 25.33 5.79 -32.40
CA PRO A 189 26.34 4.77 -32.58
C PRO A 189 27.04 4.49 -31.25
N TRP A 190 27.38 3.22 -30.98
CA TRP A 190 28.09 2.83 -29.78
C TRP A 190 29.47 3.48 -29.72
N GLU A 191 29.65 4.35 -28.75
CA GLU A 191 30.91 4.98 -28.38
C GLU A 191 31.08 4.92 -26.87
N ARG A 192 32.28 4.54 -26.42
CA ARG A 192 32.58 4.35 -25.00
C ARG A 192 32.35 5.61 -24.16
N GLU A 193 32.63 6.78 -24.73
CA GLU A 193 32.46 8.06 -24.04
C GLU A 193 30.97 8.44 -23.93
N SER A 194 30.23 8.30 -25.04
CA SER A 194 28.80 8.63 -25.17
C SER A 194 27.91 7.74 -24.29
N PHE A 195 28.24 6.45 -24.12
CA PHE A 195 27.47 5.47 -23.32
C PHE A 195 28.18 5.03 -22.03
N SER A 196 28.95 5.95 -21.41
CA SER A 196 29.68 5.67 -20.17
C SER A 196 28.78 5.51 -18.94
N GLY A 197 27.62 6.18 -18.91
CA GLY A 197 26.68 6.17 -17.78
C GLY A 197 25.50 5.21 -17.98
N TRP A 198 24.95 4.71 -16.87
CA TRP A 198 23.78 3.83 -16.87
C TRP A 198 22.57 4.47 -17.56
N GLU A 199 22.26 5.73 -17.26
CA GLU A 199 21.13 6.46 -17.88
C GLU A 199 21.38 6.84 -19.34
N ALA A 200 22.65 6.89 -19.79
CA ALA A 200 22.96 7.09 -21.19
C ALA A 200 22.66 5.82 -22.01
N LEU A 201 22.96 4.65 -21.44
CA LEU A 201 22.59 3.36 -22.03
C LEU A 201 21.08 3.14 -21.93
N PHE A 202 20.51 3.24 -20.73
CA PHE A 202 19.10 3.00 -20.43
C PHE A 202 18.36 4.29 -20.07
N PRO A 203 18.03 5.13 -21.07
CA PRO A 203 17.31 6.38 -20.82
C PRO A 203 15.91 6.11 -20.24
N ASP A 204 15.34 7.12 -19.60
CA ASP A 204 13.92 7.10 -19.24
C ASP A 204 13.06 6.98 -20.49
N ARG A 205 12.21 5.94 -20.52
CA ARG A 205 11.32 5.61 -21.65
C ARG A 205 9.98 6.31 -21.54
N PHE A 206 9.68 6.95 -20.41
CA PHE A 206 8.43 7.64 -20.13
C PHE A 206 8.61 9.10 -19.67
N PRO A 207 9.47 9.92 -20.32
CA PRO A 207 9.64 11.32 -19.94
C PRO A 207 8.39 12.17 -20.26
N SER A 208 7.56 11.70 -21.20
CA SER A 208 6.31 12.31 -21.67
C SER A 208 5.53 11.25 -22.45
N PHE A 209 4.21 11.41 -22.55
CA PHE A 209 3.31 10.56 -23.34
C PHE A 209 2.85 11.22 -24.66
N GLU A 210 3.50 12.32 -25.08
CA GLU A 210 3.29 13.00 -26.38
C GLU A 210 1.81 13.27 -26.74
N GLY A 211 0.96 13.51 -25.74
CA GLY A 211 -0.46 13.81 -25.93
C GLY A 211 -1.36 12.58 -26.09
N TYR A 212 -0.84 11.36 -25.88
CA TYR A 212 -1.61 10.11 -25.97
C TYR A 212 -2.91 10.18 -25.17
N THR A 213 -4.00 9.64 -25.73
CA THR A 213 -5.31 9.64 -25.08
C THR A 213 -5.58 8.32 -24.36
N PHE A 214 -5.60 8.35 -23.03
CA PHE A 214 -5.98 7.20 -22.21
C PHE A 214 -7.49 7.09 -22.02
N TYR A 215 -8.00 5.88 -22.08
CA TYR A 215 -9.40 5.54 -21.77
C TYR A 215 -9.47 4.95 -20.36
N ILE A 216 -10.03 5.71 -19.44
CA ILE A 216 -10.10 5.36 -18.02
C ILE A 216 -11.49 4.84 -17.69
N ALA A 217 -11.57 3.75 -16.93
CA ALA A 217 -12.81 3.31 -16.30
C ALA A 217 -12.83 3.73 -14.84
N SER A 218 -13.91 4.36 -14.39
CA SER A 218 -14.10 4.71 -12.99
C SER A 218 -15.56 4.58 -12.56
N ARG A 219 -15.83 4.81 -11.28
CA ARG A 219 -17.14 4.63 -10.66
C ARG A 219 -17.38 5.72 -9.62
N ILE A 220 -18.48 6.45 -9.77
CA ILE A 220 -18.80 7.62 -8.94
C ILE A 220 -19.65 7.21 -7.74
N VAL A 221 -19.03 6.56 -6.76
CA VAL A 221 -19.74 6.11 -5.53
C VAL A 221 -18.95 6.37 -4.24
N ASP A 222 -17.72 6.86 -4.34
CA ASP A 222 -16.77 6.89 -3.24
C ASP A 222 -16.45 8.34 -2.82
N GLU A 223 -17.41 9.02 -2.19
CA GLU A 223 -17.15 10.33 -1.55
C GLU A 223 -16.18 10.16 -0.36
N PRO A 224 -15.14 11.02 -0.21
CA PRO A 224 -14.79 12.21 -1.00
C PRO A 224 -13.77 11.98 -2.14
N PHE A 225 -13.44 10.73 -2.46
CA PHE A 225 -12.36 10.39 -3.39
C PHE A 225 -12.76 10.45 -4.86
N PHE A 226 -13.99 10.05 -5.18
CA PHE A 226 -14.54 10.13 -6.53
C PHE A 226 -16.07 10.24 -6.49
N TYR A 227 -16.58 11.43 -6.80
CA TYR A 227 -17.99 11.79 -6.75
C TYR A 227 -18.41 12.63 -7.97
N SER A 228 -19.71 12.84 -8.16
CA SER A 228 -20.23 13.49 -9.36
C SER A 228 -19.91 14.97 -9.29
N ASN A 229 -19.35 15.54 -10.37
CA ASN A 229 -19.23 16.99 -10.44
C ASN A 229 -20.63 17.62 -10.52
N ALA A 230 -20.83 18.75 -9.85
CA ALA A 230 -22.10 19.47 -9.84
C ALA A 230 -22.41 20.16 -11.19
N SER A 231 -21.38 20.51 -11.96
CA SER A 231 -21.52 21.21 -13.25
C SER A 231 -21.66 20.27 -14.44
N ASP A 232 -20.97 19.13 -14.42
CA ASP A 232 -21.00 18.13 -15.48
C ASP A 232 -21.01 16.71 -14.87
N PRO A 233 -22.15 16.02 -14.81
CA PRO A 233 -22.24 14.67 -14.27
C PRO A 233 -21.42 13.63 -15.04
N LEU A 234 -21.02 13.93 -16.29
CA LEU A 234 -20.16 13.06 -17.10
C LEU A 234 -18.68 13.22 -16.74
N LYS A 235 -18.35 14.19 -15.88
CA LYS A 235 -17.02 14.38 -15.33
C LYS A 235 -17.04 14.07 -13.83
N GLY A 236 -16.20 13.13 -13.42
CA GLY A 236 -15.97 12.89 -11.99
C GLY A 236 -15.28 14.10 -11.33
N ASP A 237 -15.38 14.17 -10.01
CA ASP A 237 -14.69 15.13 -9.16
C ASP A 237 -14.16 14.42 -7.90
N GLY A 238 -13.22 15.05 -7.20
CA GLY A 238 -12.58 14.52 -5.99
C GLY A 238 -11.12 14.11 -6.19
N VAL A 239 -10.53 13.54 -5.14
CA VAL A 239 -9.08 13.29 -5.03
C VAL A 239 -8.52 12.46 -6.20
N CYS A 240 -9.26 11.45 -6.65
CA CYS A 240 -8.83 10.62 -7.78
C CYS A 240 -8.79 11.41 -9.09
N GLU A 241 -9.80 12.25 -9.36
CA GLU A 241 -9.83 13.08 -10.57
C GLU A 241 -8.67 14.08 -10.55
N GLU A 242 -8.44 14.77 -9.43
CA GLU A 242 -7.33 15.72 -9.27
C GLU A 242 -5.96 15.04 -9.46
N MET A 243 -5.82 13.78 -9.02
CA MET A 243 -4.62 13.00 -9.23
C MET A 243 -4.38 12.71 -10.72
N VAL A 244 -5.40 12.31 -11.49
CA VAL A 244 -5.25 12.10 -12.94
C VAL A 244 -4.95 13.41 -13.65
N GLN A 245 -5.61 14.50 -13.29
CA GLN A 245 -5.34 15.83 -13.89
C GLN A 245 -3.90 16.28 -13.63
N SER A 246 -3.39 16.03 -12.42
CA SER A 246 -2.01 16.34 -12.06
C SER A 246 -1.01 15.48 -12.85
N LEU A 247 -1.30 14.18 -13.00
CA LEU A 247 -0.49 13.26 -13.80
C LEU A 247 -0.54 13.63 -15.29
N SER A 248 -1.71 14.01 -15.81
CA SER A 248 -1.90 14.38 -17.21
C SER A 248 -1.13 15.64 -17.57
N ALA A 249 -1.13 16.64 -16.67
CA ALA A 249 -0.32 17.84 -16.82
C ALA A 249 1.19 17.56 -16.74
N LYS A 250 1.61 16.64 -15.85
CA LYS A 250 3.03 16.33 -15.65
C LYS A 250 3.64 15.49 -16.77
N LEU A 251 2.90 14.50 -17.26
CA LEU A 251 3.35 13.52 -18.26
C LEU A 251 2.85 13.83 -19.67
N ASN A 252 2.12 14.93 -19.86
CA ASN A 252 1.58 15.38 -21.15
C ASN A 252 0.75 14.30 -21.86
N PHE A 253 -0.37 13.90 -21.24
CA PHE A 253 -1.38 13.04 -21.85
C PHE A 253 -2.77 13.63 -21.76
N THR A 254 -3.68 13.14 -22.59
CA THR A 254 -5.11 13.42 -22.51
C THR A 254 -5.84 12.17 -22.03
N TYR A 255 -7.03 12.31 -21.46
CA TYR A 255 -7.80 11.15 -21.03
C TYR A 255 -9.30 11.37 -21.18
N THR A 256 -10.02 10.26 -21.31
CA THR A 256 -11.47 10.20 -21.25
C THR A 256 -11.89 9.22 -20.17
N THR A 257 -12.79 9.66 -19.30
CA THR A 257 -13.28 8.82 -18.19
C THR A 257 -14.65 8.28 -18.56
N THR A 258 -14.79 6.96 -18.57
CA THR A 258 -16.09 6.29 -18.63
C THR A 258 -16.56 6.06 -17.21
N ILE A 259 -17.68 6.68 -16.87
CA ILE A 259 -18.32 6.55 -15.57
C ILE A 259 -19.19 5.31 -15.58
N ASP A 260 -18.92 4.46 -14.60
CA ASP A 260 -19.55 3.17 -14.36
C ASP A 260 -19.30 2.13 -15.45
N SER A 261 -19.20 0.88 -15.03
CA SER A 261 -19.31 -0.25 -15.95
C SER A 261 -20.78 -0.47 -16.33
N PRO A 262 -21.08 -1.11 -17.48
CA PRO A 262 -22.46 -1.41 -17.88
C PRO A 262 -23.25 -2.22 -16.84
N ASP A 263 -22.56 -3.00 -16.01
CA ASP A 263 -23.12 -3.80 -14.91
C ASP A 263 -23.00 -3.11 -13.53
N SER A 264 -22.44 -1.90 -13.46
CA SER A 264 -22.21 -1.12 -12.25
C SER A 264 -21.56 -1.94 -11.14
N LYS A 265 -20.47 -2.65 -11.46
CA LYS A 265 -19.68 -3.47 -10.53
C LYS A 265 -18.22 -3.06 -10.54
N TRP A 266 -17.55 -3.28 -9.42
CA TRP A 266 -16.11 -3.05 -9.30
C TRP A 266 -15.28 -4.05 -10.10
N GLY A 267 -15.71 -5.31 -10.06
CA GLY A 267 -15.01 -6.43 -10.63
C GLY A 267 -14.68 -7.48 -9.58
N ALA A 268 -15.31 -8.62 -9.76
CA ALA A 268 -15.06 -9.86 -9.05
C ALA A 268 -14.74 -10.94 -10.08
N PHE A 269 -13.85 -11.85 -9.70
CA PHE A 269 -13.59 -13.03 -10.50
C PHE A 269 -14.75 -14.01 -10.31
N PHE A 270 -15.51 -14.25 -11.37
CA PHE A 270 -16.66 -15.14 -11.34
C PHE A 270 -16.72 -15.95 -12.65
N ASN A 271 -16.89 -17.27 -12.53
CA ASN A 271 -16.98 -18.19 -13.67
C ASN A 271 -15.83 -18.06 -14.68
N GLY A 272 -14.59 -17.85 -14.20
CA GLY A 272 -13.40 -17.79 -15.06
C GLY A 272 -13.13 -16.44 -15.74
N SER A 273 -13.97 -15.42 -15.50
CA SER A 273 -13.81 -14.09 -16.07
C SER A 273 -14.01 -12.99 -15.01
N TRP A 274 -13.44 -11.82 -15.25
CA TRP A 274 -13.70 -10.65 -14.41
C TRP A 274 -14.91 -9.86 -14.93
N ASP A 275 -15.81 -9.49 -14.03
CA ASP A 275 -16.91 -8.56 -14.31
C ASP A 275 -16.55 -7.11 -13.95
N GLY A 276 -17.48 -6.16 -14.07
CA GLY A 276 -17.26 -4.78 -13.64
C GLY A 276 -16.17 -4.01 -14.37
N LEU A 277 -15.61 -3.02 -13.66
CA LEU A 277 -14.48 -2.21 -14.13
C LEU A 277 -13.26 -3.07 -14.49
N LEU A 278 -12.91 -4.03 -13.63
CA LEU A 278 -11.77 -4.93 -13.87
C LEU A 278 -11.99 -5.82 -15.10
N GLY A 279 -13.24 -6.21 -15.39
CA GLY A 279 -13.59 -6.91 -16.61
C GLY A 279 -13.33 -6.10 -17.88
N MET A 280 -13.62 -4.80 -17.87
CA MET A 280 -13.31 -3.90 -19.00
C MET A 280 -11.81 -3.79 -19.24
N LEU A 281 -11.00 -3.77 -18.18
CA LEU A 281 -9.54 -3.81 -18.29
C LEU A 281 -9.04 -5.14 -18.83
N GLN A 282 -9.59 -6.27 -18.37
CA GLN A 282 -9.21 -7.59 -18.86
C GLN A 282 -9.48 -7.73 -20.37
N ARG A 283 -10.57 -7.14 -20.86
CA ARG A 283 -10.93 -7.12 -22.29
C ARG A 283 -10.20 -6.04 -23.10
N ARG A 284 -9.26 -5.30 -22.49
CA ARG A 284 -8.50 -4.18 -23.08
C ARG A 284 -9.40 -3.07 -23.67
N GLU A 285 -10.62 -2.90 -23.14
CA GLU A 285 -11.54 -1.83 -23.54
C GLU A 285 -11.12 -0.46 -22.95
N LYS A 286 -10.37 -0.51 -21.85
CA LYS A 286 -9.88 0.63 -21.08
C LYS A 286 -8.43 0.36 -20.72
N ASN A 287 -7.62 1.42 -20.60
CA ASN A 287 -6.18 1.30 -20.34
C ASN A 287 -5.90 1.06 -18.86
N PHE A 288 -6.54 1.84 -17.98
CA PHE A 288 -6.43 1.68 -16.54
C PHE A 288 -7.70 2.16 -15.85
N THR A 289 -7.83 1.86 -14.56
CA THR A 289 -8.92 2.33 -13.72
C THR A 289 -8.36 3.20 -12.60
N ILE A 290 -9.13 4.21 -12.21
CA ILE A 290 -8.82 4.99 -11.02
C ILE A 290 -10.02 4.98 -10.08
N ASN A 291 -9.83 4.39 -8.90
CA ASN A 291 -10.79 4.40 -7.81
C ASN A 291 -10.16 3.84 -6.53
N ILE A 292 -10.95 3.77 -5.44
CA ILE A 292 -10.55 3.08 -4.21
C ILE A 292 -10.72 1.56 -4.37
N LEU A 293 -9.81 0.95 -5.13
CA LEU A 293 -9.76 -0.50 -5.27
C LEU A 293 -8.86 -1.11 -4.20
N TYR A 294 -9.44 -1.94 -3.33
CA TYR A 294 -8.67 -2.75 -2.39
C TYR A 294 -7.74 -3.71 -3.13
N SER A 295 -6.48 -3.70 -2.71
CA SER A 295 -5.50 -4.71 -3.11
C SER A 295 -5.85 -6.04 -2.45
N SER A 296 -6.10 -7.06 -3.28
CA SER A 296 -6.36 -8.42 -2.82
C SER A 296 -5.49 -9.39 -3.61
N TYR A 297 -5.21 -10.56 -3.04
CA TYR A 297 -4.39 -11.57 -3.68
C TYR A 297 -4.91 -11.94 -5.07
N ASP A 298 -6.22 -12.17 -5.20
CA ASP A 298 -6.84 -12.56 -6.46
C ASP A 298 -6.74 -11.47 -7.53
N ARG A 299 -6.85 -10.19 -7.13
CA ARG A 299 -6.72 -9.04 -8.05
C ARG A 299 -5.26 -8.84 -8.46
N ASN A 300 -4.32 -8.87 -7.53
CA ASN A 300 -2.89 -8.70 -7.81
C ASN A 300 -2.33 -9.85 -8.67
N LYS A 301 -2.96 -11.02 -8.65
CA LYS A 301 -2.60 -12.13 -9.53
C LYS A 301 -3.02 -11.88 -10.99
N ALA A 302 -4.09 -11.12 -11.23
CA ALA A 302 -4.65 -10.89 -12.55
C ALA A 302 -4.33 -9.50 -13.14
N PHE A 303 -4.06 -8.51 -12.29
CA PHE A 303 -3.82 -7.13 -12.67
C PHE A 303 -2.61 -6.56 -11.92
N ASP A 304 -1.85 -5.73 -12.62
CA ASP A 304 -0.79 -4.93 -12.01
C ASP A 304 -1.39 -3.70 -11.33
N MET A 305 -1.07 -3.50 -10.05
CA MET A 305 -1.53 -2.35 -9.27
C MET A 305 -0.40 -1.34 -9.07
N SER A 306 -0.75 -0.05 -9.02
CA SER A 306 0.17 1.01 -8.62
C SER A 306 0.48 0.94 -7.12
N VAL A 307 1.43 1.76 -6.68
CA VAL A 307 1.69 1.96 -5.26
C VAL A 307 0.43 2.55 -4.61
N SER A 308 0.04 2.00 -3.46
CA SER A 308 -1.12 2.47 -2.72
C SER A 308 -0.92 3.91 -2.24
N PHE A 309 -1.81 4.81 -2.65
CA PHE A 309 -1.80 6.21 -2.21
C PHE A 309 -2.61 6.43 -0.92
N HIS A 310 -3.45 5.47 -0.54
CA HIS A 310 -4.29 5.54 0.65
C HIS A 310 -4.30 4.17 1.36
N THR A 311 -4.26 4.19 2.69
CA THR A 311 -4.39 3.00 3.54
C THR A 311 -5.53 3.24 4.51
N ASP A 312 -6.51 2.34 4.51
CA ASP A 312 -7.67 2.40 5.40
C ASP A 312 -7.71 1.17 6.32
N GLY A 313 -8.37 1.32 7.46
CA GLY A 313 -8.56 0.27 8.47
C GLY A 313 -10.01 -0.20 8.53
N TYR A 314 -10.20 -1.44 8.97
CA TYR A 314 -11.55 -1.94 9.23
C TYR A 314 -12.08 -1.38 10.55
N GLY A 315 -13.28 -0.80 10.50
CA GLY A 315 -13.99 -0.27 11.65
C GLY A 315 -15.48 -0.56 11.60
N ALA A 316 -16.14 -0.50 12.77
CA ALA A 316 -17.58 -0.62 12.87
C ALA A 316 -18.17 0.73 13.28
N PHE A 317 -19.13 1.22 12.50
CA PHE A 317 -19.90 2.42 12.86
C PHE A 317 -21.16 1.99 13.60
N LEU A 318 -21.26 2.43 14.85
CA LEU A 318 -22.42 2.17 15.70
C LEU A 318 -23.19 3.48 15.94
N PRO A 319 -24.53 3.43 15.98
CA PRO A 319 -25.31 4.61 16.34
C PRO A 319 -24.91 5.07 17.74
N GLN A 320 -24.82 6.39 17.92
CA GLN A 320 -24.57 6.94 19.24
C GLN A 320 -25.74 6.56 20.17
N PRO A 321 -25.48 5.91 21.31
CA PRO A 321 -26.54 5.53 22.21
C PRO A 321 -27.19 6.77 22.85
N ALA A 322 -28.46 6.65 23.23
CA ALA A 322 -29.14 7.66 24.02
C ALA A 322 -28.44 7.87 25.38
N PRO A 323 -28.49 9.07 25.96
CA PRO A 323 -28.00 9.30 27.31
C PRO A 323 -28.78 8.45 28.31
N LEU A 324 -28.14 8.14 29.44
CA LEU A 324 -28.75 7.35 30.49
C LEU A 324 -29.96 8.08 31.11
N PRO A 325 -30.96 7.34 31.63
CA PRO A 325 -32.17 7.95 32.18
C PRO A 325 -31.87 8.98 33.27
N LEU A 326 -32.55 10.12 33.24
CA LEU A 326 -32.27 11.28 34.11
C LEU A 326 -32.35 10.93 35.61
N TRP A 327 -33.25 10.03 36.01
CA TRP A 327 -33.38 9.62 37.41
C TRP A 327 -32.09 9.00 37.96
N THR A 328 -31.29 8.34 37.11
CA THR A 328 -30.01 7.76 37.53
C THR A 328 -28.98 8.82 37.90
N SER A 329 -29.15 10.06 37.44
CA SER A 329 -28.29 11.19 37.78
C SER A 329 -28.39 11.59 39.25
N LEU A 330 -29.44 11.19 39.98
CA LEU A 330 -29.58 11.47 41.41
C LEU A 330 -28.69 10.55 42.28
N VAL A 331 -28.43 9.31 41.84
CA VAL A 331 -27.66 8.34 42.65
C VAL A 331 -26.17 8.38 42.29
N ARG A 332 -25.84 8.73 41.05
CA ARG A 332 -24.47 8.79 40.51
C ARG A 332 -23.48 9.79 41.13
N PRO A 333 -23.87 10.91 41.76
CA PRO A 333 -22.91 11.87 42.30
C PRO A 333 -21.94 11.26 43.30
N PHE A 334 -22.34 10.15 43.95
CA PHE A 334 -21.52 9.36 44.85
C PHE A 334 -21.46 7.89 44.41
N GLY A 335 -20.27 7.30 44.53
CA GLY A 335 -20.09 5.85 44.37
C GLY A 335 -20.77 5.09 45.50
N SER A 336 -20.99 3.79 45.31
CA SER A 336 -21.60 2.91 46.31
C SER A 336 -20.86 2.92 47.66
N SER A 337 -19.53 3.02 47.64
CA SER A 337 -18.68 3.13 48.84
C SER A 337 -18.96 4.40 49.64
N VAL A 338 -19.15 5.54 48.97
CA VAL A 338 -19.42 6.83 49.62
C VAL A 338 -20.83 6.87 50.18
N TRP A 339 -21.81 6.36 49.44
CA TRP A 339 -23.18 6.17 49.96
C TRP A 339 -23.20 5.32 51.23
N PHE A 340 -22.45 4.21 51.23
CA PHE A 340 -22.31 3.36 52.40
C PHE A 340 -21.63 4.10 53.57
N ALA A 341 -20.57 4.87 53.30
CA ALA A 341 -19.89 5.67 54.33
C ALA A 341 -20.81 6.73 54.95
N VAL A 342 -21.66 7.39 54.16
CA VAL A 342 -22.67 8.35 54.65
C VAL A 342 -23.72 7.65 55.52
N PHE A 343 -24.16 6.46 55.13
CA PHE A 343 -25.10 5.66 55.93
C PHE A 343 -24.48 5.23 57.26
N VAL A 344 -23.26 4.71 57.24
CA VAL A 344 -22.54 4.27 58.45
C VAL A 344 -22.24 5.46 59.36
N SER A 345 -21.85 6.63 58.81
CA SER A 345 -21.58 7.81 59.62
C SER A 345 -22.84 8.34 60.32
N LEU A 346 -24.01 8.27 59.66
CA LEU A 346 -25.29 8.60 60.26
C LEU A 346 -25.63 7.63 61.42
N LEU A 347 -25.45 6.32 61.23
CA LEU A 347 -25.67 5.33 62.28
C LEU A 347 -24.72 5.54 63.47
N ALA A 348 -23.45 5.80 63.19
CA ALA A 348 -22.46 6.11 64.22
C ALA A 348 -22.83 7.39 64.99
N ALA A 349 -23.28 8.44 64.29
CA ALA A 349 -23.72 9.67 64.93
C ALA A 349 -24.96 9.46 65.82
N ILE A 350 -25.90 8.61 65.40
CA ILE A 350 -27.07 8.23 66.22
C ILE A 350 -26.61 7.48 67.48
N LEU A 351 -25.71 6.50 67.33
CA LEU A 351 -25.21 5.73 68.47
C LEU A 351 -24.48 6.64 69.46
N VAL A 352 -23.59 7.50 68.97
CA VAL A 352 -22.84 8.43 69.82
C VAL A 352 -23.81 9.37 70.54
N THR A 353 -24.70 10.07 69.83
CA THR A 353 -25.68 10.97 70.48
C THR A 353 -26.58 10.25 71.49
N LYS A 354 -26.94 8.98 71.25
CA LYS A 354 -27.64 8.15 72.20
C LYS A 354 -26.85 7.85 73.47
N LEU A 355 -25.59 7.45 73.31
CA LEU A 355 -24.69 7.25 74.45
C LEU A 355 -24.49 8.55 75.22
N GLN A 356 -24.40 9.69 74.53
CA GLN A 356 -24.28 11.00 75.16
C GLN A 356 -25.53 11.37 75.98
N GLU A 357 -26.74 11.08 75.48
CA GLU A 357 -28.01 11.28 76.21
C GLU A 357 -28.13 10.33 77.41
N ASP A 358 -27.77 9.06 77.25
CA ASP A 358 -27.86 8.05 78.33
C ASP A 358 -26.84 8.33 79.45
N VAL A 359 -25.60 8.74 79.13
CA VAL A 359 -24.60 9.16 80.13
C VAL A 359 -25.07 10.41 80.88
N GLN A 360 -25.64 11.39 80.20
CA GLN A 360 -26.15 12.61 80.85
C GLN A 360 -27.33 12.30 81.78
N ALA A 361 -28.22 11.39 81.39
CA ALA A 361 -29.33 10.95 82.22
C ALA A 361 -28.86 10.27 83.52
N CYS A 362 -27.75 9.51 83.45
CA CYS A 362 -27.13 8.93 84.64
C CYS A 362 -26.47 9.98 85.56
N CYS A 363 -25.87 11.04 85.01
CA CYS A 363 -25.15 12.04 85.80
C CYS A 363 -26.05 13.12 86.42
N ASP A 364 -27.04 13.64 85.68
CA ASP A 364 -27.82 14.82 86.08
C ASP A 364 -29.22 14.50 86.64
N GLY A 365 -29.64 13.23 86.63
CA GLY A 365 -30.97 12.82 87.12
C GLY A 365 -32.17 13.39 86.34
N MET A 366 -31.93 14.00 85.17
CA MET A 366 -32.93 14.72 84.38
C MET A 366 -33.54 13.84 83.26
N HIS A 367 -34.87 13.78 83.18
CA HIS A 367 -35.62 12.87 82.29
C HIS A 367 -35.93 13.38 80.86
N THR A 368 -35.05 14.13 80.20
CA THR A 368 -35.29 14.48 78.78
C THR A 368 -34.71 13.43 77.83
N ARG A 369 -35.25 12.20 77.86
CA ARG A 369 -34.82 11.11 76.97
C ARG A 369 -35.59 11.16 75.66
N ARG A 370 -34.90 11.48 74.55
CA ARG A 370 -35.52 11.44 73.22
C ARG A 370 -35.72 9.99 72.78
N GLY A 371 -36.73 9.69 71.98
CA GLY A 371 -36.84 8.38 71.32
C GLY A 371 -35.74 8.18 70.27
N LEU A 372 -35.41 6.94 69.88
CA LEU A 372 -34.44 6.69 68.80
C LEU A 372 -34.85 7.38 67.50
N ALA A 373 -36.13 7.31 67.15
CA ALA A 373 -36.68 8.01 65.99
C ALA A 373 -36.51 9.54 66.04
N GLN A 374 -36.61 10.14 67.23
CA GLN A 374 -36.42 11.59 67.41
C GLN A 374 -34.95 12.00 67.23
N VAL A 375 -34.01 11.18 67.71
CA VAL A 375 -32.56 11.40 67.51
C VAL A 375 -32.19 11.21 66.04
N TRP A 376 -32.68 10.15 65.40
CA TRP A 376 -32.51 9.93 63.96
C TRP A 376 -33.03 11.13 63.16
N LEU A 377 -34.26 11.58 63.42
CA LEU A 377 -34.83 12.76 62.75
C LEU A 377 -34.00 14.02 63.00
N ALA A 378 -33.52 14.23 64.23
CA ALA A 378 -32.72 15.41 64.57
C ALA A 378 -31.39 15.46 63.80
N LEU A 379 -30.72 14.31 63.62
CA LEU A 379 -29.46 14.22 62.88
C LEU A 379 -29.67 14.23 61.36
N TYR A 380 -30.71 13.55 60.88
CA TYR A 380 -31.09 13.53 59.47
C TYR A 380 -31.43 14.93 58.94
N ARG A 381 -32.04 15.80 59.75
CA ARG A 381 -32.31 17.20 59.39
C ARG A 381 -31.07 17.94 58.90
N GLY A 382 -29.89 17.66 59.47
CA GLY A 382 -28.63 18.25 59.01
C GLY A 382 -28.28 17.87 57.56
N LEU A 383 -28.54 16.61 57.17
CA LEU A 383 -28.29 16.14 55.79
C LEU A 383 -29.25 16.74 54.76
N VAL A 384 -30.43 17.18 55.19
CA VAL A 384 -31.43 17.85 54.33
C VAL A 384 -31.35 19.38 54.46
N ASN A 385 -30.27 19.90 55.08
CA ASN A 385 -30.09 21.33 55.34
C ASN A 385 -31.26 21.99 56.11
N GLN A 386 -31.91 21.24 56.99
CA GLN A 386 -32.95 21.74 57.89
C GLN A 386 -32.40 22.06 59.28
N SER A 387 -33.05 23.00 59.97
CA SER A 387 -32.64 23.40 61.32
C SER A 387 -32.95 22.33 62.38
N THR A 388 -32.06 22.20 63.35
CA THR A 388 -32.30 21.38 64.55
C THR A 388 -33.17 22.16 65.54
N PRO A 389 -34.27 21.58 66.05
CA PRO A 389 -35.27 22.32 66.82
C PRO A 389 -34.81 22.64 68.26
N ALA A 390 -33.83 21.90 68.79
CA ALA A 390 -33.33 22.11 70.14
C ALA A 390 -31.85 21.70 70.23
N LEU A 391 -31.00 22.65 70.61
CA LEU A 391 -29.58 22.40 70.85
C LEU A 391 -29.36 21.71 72.21
N PRO A 392 -28.35 20.83 72.32
CA PRO A 392 -27.92 20.28 73.60
C PRO A 392 -27.49 21.39 74.57
N ARG A 393 -27.71 21.17 75.88
CA ARG A 393 -27.31 22.14 76.91
C ARG A 393 -25.81 22.12 77.19
N THR A 394 -25.18 20.96 77.13
CA THR A 394 -23.77 20.78 77.51
C THR A 394 -22.81 21.16 76.38
N PRO A 395 -21.64 21.76 76.69
CA PRO A 395 -20.71 22.27 75.68
C PRO A 395 -20.10 21.16 74.81
N TRP A 396 -19.83 19.98 75.37
CA TRP A 396 -19.24 18.86 74.66
C TRP A 396 -20.21 18.23 73.64
N GLN A 397 -21.50 18.12 73.97
CA GLN A 397 -22.55 17.70 73.02
C GLN A 397 -22.73 18.72 71.89
N ARG A 398 -22.60 20.02 72.19
CA ARG A 398 -22.62 21.09 71.16
C ARG A 398 -21.46 20.99 70.20
N MET A 399 -20.26 20.68 70.69
CA MET A 399 -19.09 20.45 69.82
C MET A 399 -19.32 19.27 68.87
N PHE A 400 -19.88 18.16 69.38
CA PHE A 400 -20.22 17.01 68.55
C PHE A 400 -21.24 17.37 67.46
N VAL A 401 -22.33 18.05 67.82
CA VAL A 401 -23.34 18.50 66.85
C VAL A 401 -22.75 19.48 65.84
N ALA A 402 -21.83 20.37 66.23
CA ALA A 402 -21.15 21.27 65.32
C ALA A 402 -20.30 20.53 64.29
N VAL A 403 -19.55 19.50 64.72
CA VAL A 403 -18.76 18.64 63.82
C VAL A 403 -19.67 17.83 62.89
N TRP A 404 -20.79 17.31 63.40
CA TRP A 404 -21.79 16.61 62.58
C TRP A 404 -22.37 17.54 61.51
N LEU A 405 -22.76 18.77 61.88
CA LEU A 405 -23.29 19.75 60.94
C LEU A 405 -22.26 20.18 59.88
N LEU A 406 -20.99 20.31 60.26
CA LEU A 406 -19.90 20.56 59.30
C LEU A 406 -19.76 19.38 58.33
N CYS A 407 -19.82 18.15 58.82
CA CYS A 407 -19.80 16.96 57.97
C CYS A 407 -21.00 16.93 56.99
N CYS A 408 -22.21 17.20 57.48
CA CYS A 408 -23.39 17.32 56.64
C CYS A 408 -23.21 18.38 55.55
N LEU A 409 -22.68 19.56 55.91
CA LEU A 409 -22.43 20.65 54.96
C LEU A 409 -21.44 20.23 53.86
N VAL A 410 -20.35 19.57 54.22
CA VAL A 410 -19.35 19.08 53.26
C VAL A 410 -19.98 18.04 52.31
N VAL A 411 -20.75 17.09 52.84
CA VAL A 411 -21.39 16.04 52.05
C VAL A 411 -22.46 16.62 51.11
N THR A 412 -23.32 17.51 51.59
CA THR A 412 -24.37 18.12 50.75
C THR A 412 -23.80 19.04 49.68
N CYS A 413 -22.74 19.79 50.00
CA CYS A 413 -22.04 20.63 49.04
C CYS A 413 -21.34 19.78 47.96
N ALA A 414 -20.61 18.73 48.36
CA ALA A 414 -19.97 17.82 47.41
C ALA A 414 -20.99 17.11 46.49
N TYR A 415 -22.13 16.69 47.04
CA TYR A 415 -23.22 16.12 46.24
C TYR A 415 -23.76 17.12 45.22
N ALA A 416 -24.02 18.36 45.64
CA ALA A 416 -24.51 19.42 44.75
C ALA A 416 -23.50 19.74 43.63
N CYS A 417 -22.21 19.87 43.94
CA CYS A 417 -21.16 20.10 42.94
C CYS A 417 -21.08 18.95 41.91
N ASN A 418 -21.09 17.70 42.37
CA ASN A 418 -21.02 16.54 41.48
C ASN A 418 -22.30 16.40 40.63
N LEU A 419 -23.47 16.71 41.21
CA LEU A 419 -24.74 16.71 40.50
C LEU A 419 -24.75 17.74 39.36
N VAL A 420 -24.23 18.96 39.60
CA VAL A 420 -24.05 19.98 38.56
C VAL A 420 -23.17 19.46 37.42
N GLY A 421 -22.06 18.79 37.75
CA GLY A 421 -21.16 18.20 36.74
C GLY A 421 -21.83 17.10 35.90
N ILE A 422 -22.76 16.33 36.47
CA ILE A 422 -23.52 15.30 35.73
C ILE A 422 -24.57 15.93 34.81
N PHE A 423 -25.15 17.08 35.18
CA PHE A 423 -26.10 17.78 34.32
C PHE A 423 -25.44 18.56 33.19
N THR A 424 -24.20 19.01 33.35
CA THR A 424 -23.44 19.62 32.24
C THR A 424 -22.99 18.58 31.22
N HIS A 425 -22.63 17.38 31.66
CA HIS A 425 -22.22 16.29 30.79
C HIS A 425 -23.06 15.02 31.02
N PRO A 426 -24.12 14.81 30.22
CA PRO A 426 -24.97 13.65 30.37
C PRO A 426 -24.16 12.38 30.13
N ALA A 427 -24.33 11.41 31.02
CA ALA A 427 -23.61 10.16 30.95
C ALA A 427 -24.23 9.23 29.89
N TYR A 428 -23.38 8.71 29.01
CA TYR A 428 -23.75 7.72 28.00
C TYR A 428 -23.41 6.30 28.47
N PRO A 429 -24.13 5.28 27.99
CA PRO A 429 -23.74 3.90 28.26
C PRO A 429 -22.37 3.58 27.67
N ARG A 430 -21.73 2.52 28.18
CA ARG A 430 -20.43 2.06 27.70
C ARG A 430 -20.52 1.77 26.20
N ARG A 431 -19.63 2.38 25.43
CA ARG A 431 -19.45 2.11 24.00
C ARG A 431 -18.72 0.79 23.82
N LEU A 432 -19.09 0.03 22.79
CA LEU A 432 -18.35 -1.15 22.37
C LEU A 432 -17.00 -0.71 21.81
N ARG A 433 -15.92 -1.32 22.28
CA ARG A 433 -14.54 -0.99 21.89
C ARG A 433 -13.84 -2.10 21.13
N SER A 434 -14.35 -3.33 21.21
CA SER A 434 -13.73 -4.49 20.58
C SER A 434 -14.73 -5.29 19.76
N LEU A 435 -14.20 -6.06 18.80
CA LEU A 435 -14.99 -7.01 18.03
C LEU A 435 -15.62 -8.07 18.93
N GLN A 436 -14.93 -8.50 19.99
CA GLN A 436 -15.47 -9.47 20.94
C GLN A 436 -16.68 -8.90 21.67
N GLU A 437 -16.59 -7.67 22.18
CA GLU A 437 -17.74 -6.99 22.80
C GLU A 437 -18.90 -6.84 21.80
N LEU A 438 -18.62 -6.62 20.52
CA LEU A 438 -19.65 -6.55 19.48
C LEU A 438 -20.32 -7.91 19.25
N ILE A 439 -19.57 -9.00 19.22
CA ILE A 439 -20.11 -10.37 19.09
C ILE A 439 -20.99 -10.70 20.30
N ASP A 440 -20.51 -10.41 21.50
CA ASP A 440 -21.19 -10.73 22.76
C ASP A 440 -22.47 -9.88 22.96
N SER A 441 -22.49 -8.66 22.42
CA SER A 441 -23.62 -7.74 22.57
C SER A 441 -24.91 -8.15 21.83
N GLY A 442 -24.84 -9.15 20.95
CA GLY A 442 -26.00 -9.64 20.20
C GLY A 442 -26.58 -8.63 19.21
N PHE A 443 -25.85 -7.57 18.85
CA PHE A 443 -26.26 -6.65 17.79
C PHE A 443 -26.51 -7.42 16.50
N ARG A 444 -27.72 -7.28 15.93
CA ARG A 444 -28.00 -7.77 14.57
C ARG A 444 -27.32 -6.83 13.60
N TYR A 445 -26.10 -7.17 13.21
CA TYR A 445 -25.48 -6.55 12.05
C TYR A 445 -26.04 -7.24 10.79
N PRO A 446 -26.39 -6.49 9.74
CA PRO A 446 -26.68 -7.11 8.45
C PRO A 446 -25.41 -7.79 7.98
N HIS A 447 -25.37 -9.12 8.10
CA HIS A 447 -24.48 -9.96 7.29
C HIS A 447 -24.96 -9.81 5.85
N THR A 448 -24.52 -8.77 5.16
CA THR A 448 -24.49 -8.83 3.70
C THR A 448 -23.42 -9.86 3.35
N THR A 449 -23.86 -11.12 3.24
CA THR A 449 -23.10 -12.31 2.82
C THR A 449 -22.47 -12.20 1.43
N ARG A 450 -22.58 -11.03 0.79
CA ARG A 450 -21.63 -10.58 -0.21
C ARG A 450 -20.72 -9.51 0.39
N PHE A 451 -19.65 -9.95 1.06
CA PHE A 451 -18.36 -9.27 0.94
C PHE A 451 -17.86 -9.41 -0.51
N SER A 452 -18.67 -9.03 -1.50
CA SER A 452 -18.24 -9.02 -2.89
C SER A 452 -17.53 -7.70 -3.13
N ASN A 453 -16.30 -7.53 -2.63
CA ASN A 453 -15.34 -6.59 -3.25
C ASN A 453 -15.84 -5.14 -3.49
N THR A 454 -16.92 -4.73 -2.82
CA THR A 454 -17.65 -3.49 -3.05
C THR A 454 -17.36 -2.58 -1.89
N GLY A 455 -16.39 -1.68 -2.09
CA GLY A 455 -16.31 -0.45 -1.32
C GLY A 455 -17.68 0.24 -1.44
N CYS A 456 -18.41 0.25 -0.33
CA CYS A 456 -19.56 1.10 -0.02
C CYS A 456 -20.26 0.53 1.22
N LEU A 457 -19.63 0.65 2.40
CA LEU A 457 -20.32 0.44 3.67
C LEU A 457 -21.20 1.65 4.05
N CYS A 458 -21.06 2.82 3.41
CA CYS A 458 -21.80 4.03 3.79
C CYS A 458 -23.17 4.22 3.08
N THR A 459 -23.28 3.98 1.77
CA THR A 459 -24.51 4.28 1.02
C THR A 459 -25.56 3.17 1.11
N SER A 460 -25.14 1.90 1.16
CA SER A 460 -26.10 0.79 1.33
C SER A 460 -26.64 0.70 2.76
N CYS A 461 -25.82 0.98 3.78
CA CYS A 461 -26.28 1.03 5.17
C CYS A 461 -27.27 2.17 5.40
N THR A 462 -27.09 3.37 4.84
CA THR A 462 -28.05 4.47 5.02
C THR A 462 -29.41 4.18 4.38
N SER A 463 -29.45 3.56 3.20
CA SER A 463 -30.72 3.17 2.54
C SER A 463 -31.40 1.94 3.17
N ALA A 464 -30.63 1.00 3.70
CA ALA A 464 -31.15 -0.13 4.48
C ALA A 464 -31.62 0.31 5.87
N TRP A 465 -30.94 1.27 6.49
CA TRP A 465 -31.29 1.85 7.78
C TRP A 465 -32.56 2.70 7.71
N ARG A 466 -32.75 3.52 6.66
CA ARG A 466 -34.04 4.20 6.41
C ARG A 466 -35.20 3.23 6.21
N ARG A 467 -34.95 2.06 5.62
CA ARG A 467 -35.98 1.02 5.41
C ARG A 467 -36.28 0.17 6.64
N MET A 468 -35.38 0.10 7.62
CA MET A 468 -35.62 -0.60 8.89
C MET A 468 -36.32 0.29 9.93
N HIS A 469 -36.34 1.60 9.74
CA HIS A 469 -36.94 2.58 10.66
C HIS A 469 -38.15 3.33 10.07
N ALA A 470 -38.63 2.94 8.89
CA ALA A 470 -39.96 3.23 8.38
C ALA A 470 -40.83 1.98 8.54
#